data_AF-A0A9D9S8D6-F1
#
_entry.id   AF-A0A9D9S8D6-F1
#
_cell.length_a   1.000
_cell.length_b   1.000
_cell.length_c   1.000
_cell.angle_alpha   90.00
_cell.angle_beta   90.00
_cell.angle_gamma   90.00
#
_symmetry.space_group_name_H-M   'P 1'
#
loop_
_entity.id
_entity.type
_entity.pdbx_description
1 polymer ?
#
loop_
_entity_poly.entity_id
_entity_poly.type
_entity_poly.pdbx_seq_one_letter_code
_entity_poly.pdbx_strand_id
1 'polypeptide(L)'
;MLTLSPDERRALRAQAHPLKPVVMIAQNGLTDAVLKEIELALKSHELIKVRVFDAEREQRDEWLNAACEALDAAPIQRIGNILVLYRPNPELHLPAPAVKPVRKAAASVDRAGFEKPVPTRSRPTKPVAGRRGIARNAKPSAFKSRGR
;
A
#
# COMPACT_ATOMS: atom_id res chain seq x y z
N MET A 1 10.62 5.81 -23.78
CA MET A 1 9.15 5.91 -23.81
C MET A 1 8.57 4.90 -24.79
N LEU A 2 7.39 4.33 -24.49
CA LEU A 2 6.68 3.41 -25.38
C LEU A 2 5.48 4.08 -26.07
N THR A 3 5.36 3.93 -27.39
CA THR A 3 4.25 4.48 -28.19
C THR A 3 3.12 3.46 -28.34
N LEU A 4 1.89 3.85 -28.01
CA LEU A 4 0.68 3.03 -28.14
C LEU A 4 -0.22 3.52 -29.28
N SER A 5 -0.90 2.58 -29.93
CA SER A 5 -2.00 2.84 -30.87
C SER A 5 -3.16 3.60 -30.18
N PRO A 6 -3.89 4.47 -30.89
CA PRO A 6 -5.06 5.16 -30.33
C PRO A 6 -6.15 4.20 -29.82
N ASP A 7 -6.27 2.98 -30.39
CA ASP A 7 -7.26 2.00 -29.94
C ASP A 7 -6.81 1.24 -28.68
N GLU A 8 -5.56 0.78 -28.62
CA GLU A 8 -4.94 0.23 -27.39
C GLU A 8 -5.06 1.24 -26.23
N ARG A 9 -4.74 2.50 -26.51
CA ARG A 9 -4.85 3.61 -25.55
C ARG A 9 -6.31 3.87 -25.14
N ARG A 10 -7.31 3.52 -25.94
CA ARG A 10 -8.74 3.56 -25.58
C ARG A 10 -9.13 2.37 -24.70
N ALA A 11 -8.67 1.16 -25.02
CA ALA A 11 -8.89 -0.04 -24.21
C ALA A 11 -8.27 0.11 -22.80
N LEU A 12 -7.02 0.56 -22.73
CA LEU A 12 -6.29 0.79 -21.47
C LEU A 12 -6.93 1.90 -20.61
N ARG A 13 -7.60 2.90 -21.21
CA ARG A 13 -8.39 3.90 -20.45
C ARG A 13 -9.62 3.26 -19.78
N ALA A 14 -10.31 2.36 -20.46
CA ALA A 14 -11.45 1.64 -19.89
C ALA A 14 -11.01 0.72 -18.74
N GLN A 15 -9.92 -0.04 -18.94
CA GLN A 15 -9.31 -0.87 -17.89
C GLN A 15 -8.81 -0.04 -16.70
N ALA A 16 -8.24 1.14 -16.95
CA ALA A 16 -7.76 2.02 -15.89
C ALA A 16 -8.90 2.61 -15.03
N HIS A 17 -10.08 2.84 -15.59
CA HIS A 17 -11.18 3.55 -14.92
C HIS A 17 -11.52 3.00 -13.52
N PRO A 18 -11.79 1.70 -13.30
CA PRO A 18 -12.10 1.14 -11.98
C PRO A 18 -10.90 1.06 -11.01
N LEU A 19 -9.65 1.16 -11.49
CA LEU A 19 -8.46 1.02 -10.64
C LEU A 19 -8.36 2.17 -9.61
N LYS A 20 -7.84 1.86 -8.42
CA LYS A 20 -7.45 2.86 -7.42
C LYS A 20 -6.03 3.34 -7.70
N PRO A 21 -5.66 4.59 -7.33
CA PRO A 21 -4.26 5.01 -7.37
C PRO A 21 -3.42 4.17 -6.40
N VAL A 22 -2.26 3.70 -6.87
CA VAL A 22 -1.35 2.82 -6.11
C VAL A 22 -0.19 3.61 -5.51
N VAL A 23 0.33 4.60 -6.25
CA VAL A 23 1.43 5.48 -5.81
C VAL A 23 0.94 6.93 -5.69
N MET A 24 1.51 7.68 -4.76
CA MET A 24 1.09 9.04 -4.42
C MET A 24 2.29 10.00 -4.40
N ILE A 25 2.33 10.95 -5.34
CA ILE A 25 3.32 12.04 -5.36
C ILE A 25 2.84 13.16 -4.43
N ALA A 26 3.53 13.36 -3.31
CA ALA A 26 3.31 14.45 -2.36
C ALA A 26 4.08 15.73 -2.76
N GLN A 27 4.06 16.75 -1.90
CA GLN A 27 4.70 18.07 -2.12
C GLN A 27 6.21 18.01 -2.42
N ASN A 28 6.90 16.92 -2.06
CA ASN A 28 8.32 16.70 -2.41
C ASN A 28 8.53 16.37 -3.91
N GLY A 29 7.46 16.22 -4.70
CA GLY A 29 7.53 15.97 -6.14
C GLY A 29 8.07 14.60 -6.53
N LEU A 30 8.59 14.50 -7.76
CA LEU A 30 9.14 13.28 -8.32
C LEU A 30 10.56 13.02 -7.80
N THR A 31 10.68 12.14 -6.80
CA THR A 31 11.96 11.73 -6.19
C THR A 31 12.34 10.30 -6.56
N ASP A 32 13.61 9.93 -6.39
CA ASP A 32 14.13 8.57 -6.65
C ASP A 32 13.40 7.47 -5.88
N ALA A 33 12.87 7.78 -4.70
CA ALA A 33 12.05 6.86 -3.91
C ALA A 33 10.72 6.58 -4.63
N VAL A 34 10.03 7.64 -5.06
CA VAL A 34 8.76 7.51 -5.79
C VAL A 34 8.97 6.87 -7.17
N LEU A 35 10.07 7.16 -7.88
CA LEU A 35 10.40 6.47 -9.13
C LEU A 35 10.56 4.95 -8.94
N LYS A 36 11.17 4.51 -7.84
CA LYS A 36 11.28 3.08 -7.48
C LYS A 36 9.93 2.46 -7.10
N GLU A 37 9.06 3.20 -6.42
CA GLU A 37 7.67 2.76 -6.14
C GLU A 37 6.84 2.62 -7.42
N ILE A 38 6.96 3.58 -8.35
CA ILE A 38 6.32 3.52 -9.68
C ILE A 38 6.84 2.32 -10.46
N GLU A 39 8.16 2.05 -10.45
CA GLU A 39 8.74 0.86 -11.09
C GLU A 39 8.20 -0.46 -10.50
N LEU A 40 8.13 -0.56 -9.16
CA LEU A 40 7.60 -1.73 -8.46
C LEU A 40 6.11 -1.96 -8.77
N ALA A 41 5.32 -0.88 -8.81
CA ALA A 41 3.90 -0.93 -9.12
C ALA A 41 3.65 -1.32 -10.59
N LEU A 42 4.43 -0.77 -11.54
CA LEU A 42 4.38 -1.17 -12.96
C LEU A 42 4.71 -2.66 -13.15
N LYS A 43 5.75 -3.18 -12.48
CA LYS A 43 6.11 -4.61 -12.51
C LYS A 43 4.99 -5.52 -11.98
N SER A 44 4.17 -5.03 -11.06
CA SER A 44 3.15 -5.82 -10.35
C SER A 44 1.76 -5.76 -10.99
N HIS A 45 1.46 -4.70 -11.76
CA HIS A 45 0.11 -4.41 -12.25
C HIS A 45 0.03 -4.03 -13.74
N GLU A 46 1.16 -3.77 -14.40
CA GLU A 46 1.32 -3.24 -15.78
C GLU A 46 0.72 -1.85 -16.01
N LEU A 47 -0.55 -1.66 -15.65
CA LEU A 47 -1.35 -0.45 -15.75
C LEU A 47 -1.57 0.15 -14.36
N ILE A 48 -1.05 1.35 -14.13
CA ILE A 48 -1.15 2.01 -12.81
C ILE A 48 -1.74 3.41 -12.90
N LYS A 49 -2.38 3.81 -11.80
CA LYS A 49 -2.73 5.20 -11.50
C LYS A 49 -1.78 5.75 -10.44
N VAL A 50 -1.16 6.88 -10.74
CA VAL A 50 -0.38 7.68 -9.78
C VAL A 50 -1.21 8.92 -9.43
N ARG A 51 -1.43 9.19 -8.15
CA ARG A 51 -2.13 10.40 -7.70
C ARG A 51 -1.10 11.46 -7.32
N VAL A 52 -1.20 12.63 -7.93
CA VAL A 52 -0.37 13.80 -7.62
C VAL A 52 -1.13 14.72 -6.66
N PHE A 53 -0.40 15.35 -5.75
CA PHE A 53 -0.89 16.41 -4.89
C PHE A 53 -0.14 17.71 -5.21
N ASP A 54 -0.82 18.84 -5.06
CA ASP A 54 -0.20 20.18 -5.00
C ASP A 54 0.75 20.54 -6.18
N ALA A 55 0.38 20.13 -7.40
CA ALA A 55 1.20 20.33 -8.60
C ALA A 55 0.42 21.03 -9.72
N GLU A 56 1.07 21.95 -10.41
CA GLU A 56 0.51 22.70 -11.53
C GLU A 56 0.27 21.84 -12.78
N ARG A 57 -0.29 22.44 -13.85
CA ARG A 57 -0.66 21.69 -15.05
C ARG A 57 0.59 21.21 -15.80
N GLU A 58 1.48 22.12 -16.16
CA GLU A 58 2.71 21.78 -16.90
C GLU A 58 3.59 20.80 -16.12
N GLN A 59 3.85 21.05 -14.84
CA GLN A 59 4.68 20.19 -14.01
C GLN A 59 4.14 18.75 -13.85
N ARG A 60 2.81 18.54 -13.94
CA ARG A 60 2.21 17.19 -14.01
C ARG A 60 2.48 16.47 -15.33
N ASP A 61 2.61 17.21 -16.44
CA ASP A 61 2.99 16.64 -17.74
C ASP A 61 4.51 16.39 -17.80
N GLU A 62 5.33 17.26 -17.21
CA GLU A 62 6.78 17.05 -17.02
C GLU A 62 7.06 15.77 -16.21
N TRP A 63 6.46 15.62 -15.03
CA TRP A 63 6.66 14.43 -14.19
C TRP A 63 6.13 13.15 -14.85
N LEU A 64 5.06 13.24 -15.64
CA LEU A 64 4.56 12.12 -16.45
C LEU A 64 5.60 11.71 -17.50
N ASN A 65 6.16 12.67 -18.24
CA ASN A 65 7.15 12.43 -19.28
C ASN A 65 8.44 11.87 -18.68
N ALA A 66 9.00 12.51 -17.65
CA ALA A 66 10.23 12.09 -16.98
C ALA A 66 10.10 10.65 -16.39
N ALA A 67 8.95 10.30 -15.81
CA ALA A 67 8.70 8.94 -15.35
C ALA A 67 8.54 7.93 -16.52
N CYS A 68 7.99 8.34 -17.66
CA CYS A 68 7.87 7.49 -18.85
C CYS A 68 9.19 7.33 -19.62
N GLU A 69 10.12 8.27 -19.50
CA GLU A 69 11.50 8.18 -19.98
C GLU A 69 12.33 7.27 -19.06
N ALA A 70 12.35 7.55 -17.75
CA ALA A 70 13.16 6.79 -16.79
C ALA A 70 12.76 5.32 -16.64
N LEU A 71 11.50 4.96 -16.91
CA LEU A 71 10.94 3.62 -16.70
C LEU A 71 10.46 2.93 -17.99
N ASP A 72 10.73 3.52 -19.16
CA ASP A 72 10.23 3.08 -20.49
C ASP A 72 8.73 2.72 -20.52
N ALA A 73 7.93 3.56 -19.88
CA ALA A 73 6.47 3.44 -19.86
C ALA A 73 5.81 4.21 -21.01
N ALA A 74 4.52 3.92 -21.22
CA ALA A 74 3.61 4.65 -22.09
C ALA A 74 2.68 5.56 -21.27
N PRO A 75 2.61 6.87 -21.56
CA PRO A 75 1.59 7.75 -21.00
C PRO A 75 0.24 7.52 -21.70
N ILE A 76 -0.80 7.13 -20.96
CA ILE A 76 -2.14 6.85 -21.53
C ILE A 76 -3.03 8.09 -21.49
N GLN A 77 -3.14 8.72 -20.31
CA GLN A 77 -4.01 9.85 -20.03
C GLN A 77 -3.64 10.50 -18.69
N ARG A 78 -3.80 11.82 -18.60
CA ARG A 78 -3.95 12.54 -17.33
C ARG A 78 -5.43 12.85 -17.10
N ILE A 79 -5.92 12.58 -15.89
CA ILE A 79 -7.28 12.86 -15.43
C ILE A 79 -7.16 13.77 -14.20
N GLY A 80 -7.16 15.09 -14.43
CA GLY A 80 -6.94 16.07 -13.36
C GLY A 80 -5.58 15.88 -12.69
N ASN A 81 -5.59 15.49 -11.42
CA ASN A 81 -4.39 15.18 -10.62
C ASN A 81 -4.00 13.68 -10.64
N ILE A 82 -4.67 12.83 -11.43
CA ILE A 82 -4.31 11.43 -11.61
C ILE A 82 -3.58 11.25 -12.95
N LEU A 83 -2.43 10.59 -12.91
CA LEU A 83 -1.66 10.16 -14.08
C LEU A 83 -1.90 8.66 -14.32
N VAL A 84 -2.10 8.26 -15.57
CA VAL A 84 -2.26 6.85 -15.97
C VAL A 84 -1.05 6.44 -16.83
N LEU A 85 -0.25 5.53 -16.29
CA LEU A 85 0.95 4.97 -16.92
C LEU A 85 0.73 3.48 -17.20
N TYR A 86 1.30 2.99 -18.29
CA TYR A 86 1.31 1.57 -18.62
C TYR A 86 2.69 1.11 -19.09
N ARG A 87 3.08 -0.10 -18.69
CA ARG A 87 4.24 -0.79 -19.22
C ARG A 87 3.86 -2.26 -19.43
N PRO A 88 3.87 -2.79 -20.68
CA PRO A 88 3.63 -4.20 -20.91
C PRO A 88 4.77 -5.01 -20.27
N ASN A 89 4.44 -6.06 -19.53
CA ASN A 89 5.40 -7.04 -19.06
C ASN A 89 5.33 -8.29 -19.97
N PRO A 90 6.35 -8.57 -20.81
CA PRO A 90 6.35 -9.76 -21.66
C PRO A 90 6.27 -11.07 -20.86
N GLU A 91 6.60 -11.09 -19.57
CA GLU A 91 6.46 -12.27 -18.72
C GLU A 91 5.00 -12.61 -18.35
N LEU A 92 4.06 -11.66 -18.44
CA LEU A 92 2.65 -11.85 -18.06
C LEU A 92 1.73 -12.25 -19.22
N HIS A 93 2.10 -11.92 -20.47
CA HIS A 93 1.27 -12.18 -21.66
C HIS A 93 1.70 -13.43 -22.45
N LEU A 94 2.64 -14.22 -21.92
CA LEU A 94 2.98 -15.53 -22.45
C LEU A 94 1.91 -16.57 -22.05
N PRO A 95 1.19 -17.22 -22.99
CA PRO A 95 0.49 -18.45 -22.67
C PRO A 95 1.54 -19.50 -22.29
N ALA A 96 1.56 -19.90 -21.01
CA ALA A 96 2.63 -20.69 -20.43
C ALA A 96 2.90 -22.00 -21.20
N PRO A 97 4.18 -22.27 -21.53
CA PRO A 97 4.87 -23.29 -20.74
C PRO A 97 6.37 -23.01 -20.47
N ALA A 98 6.74 -22.94 -19.18
CA ALA A 98 8.11 -22.95 -18.64
C ALA A 98 9.03 -21.76 -19.10
N VAL A 99 10.22 -21.45 -18.56
CA VAL A 99 11.19 -22.06 -17.59
C VAL A 99 11.99 -20.87 -17.00
N LYS A 100 12.50 -20.73 -15.75
CA LYS A 100 12.74 -21.54 -14.52
C LYS A 100 12.59 -20.61 -13.28
N PRO A 101 12.40 -21.10 -12.03
CA PRO A 101 12.34 -20.23 -10.84
C PRO A 101 13.69 -19.58 -10.51
N VAL A 102 13.73 -18.24 -10.40
CA VAL A 102 14.93 -17.49 -10.01
C VAL A 102 15.15 -17.58 -8.50
N ARG A 103 15.88 -18.62 -8.08
CA ARG A 103 16.46 -18.71 -6.73
C ARG A 103 17.55 -17.64 -6.56
N LYS A 104 17.22 -16.48 -5.99
CA LYS A 104 18.25 -15.63 -5.35
C LYS A 104 18.66 -16.26 -4.02
N ALA A 105 19.75 -17.03 -4.05
CA ALA A 105 20.34 -17.62 -2.86
C ALA A 105 21.07 -16.55 -2.03
N ALA A 106 20.95 -16.69 -0.71
CA ALA A 106 21.75 -16.11 0.38
C ALA A 106 22.75 -14.96 0.07
N ALA A 107 22.45 -13.79 0.63
CA ALA A 107 23.46 -12.88 1.18
C ALA A 107 23.05 -12.58 2.64
N SER A 108 23.83 -13.06 3.61
CA SER A 108 23.42 -13.18 5.01
C SER A 108 24.09 -12.14 5.93
N VAL A 109 23.30 -11.35 6.66
CA VAL A 109 23.76 -10.60 7.85
C VAL A 109 22.65 -10.48 8.91
N ASP A 110 22.18 -11.61 9.43
CA ASP A 110 21.37 -11.62 10.66
C ASP A 110 22.30 -11.59 11.89
N ARG A 111 22.32 -10.45 12.60
CA ARG A 111 23.07 -10.26 13.85
C ARG A 111 22.11 -9.97 15.02
N ALA A 112 22.44 -10.55 16.18
CA ALA A 112 21.66 -10.57 17.42
C ALA A 112 20.36 -11.40 17.36
N GLY A 113 20.04 -12.09 18.47
CA GLY A 113 18.80 -12.88 18.60
C GLY A 113 18.93 -14.28 19.22
N PHE A 114 20.12 -14.78 19.54
CA PHE A 114 20.25 -16.03 20.32
C PHE A 114 20.08 -15.76 21.82
N GLU A 115 18.87 -15.96 22.33
CA GLU A 115 18.67 -16.45 23.69
C GLU A 115 17.51 -17.44 23.69
N LYS A 116 17.78 -18.69 24.09
CA LYS A 116 16.75 -19.74 24.24
C LYS A 116 16.47 -19.98 25.72
N PRO A 117 15.21 -20.20 26.12
CA PRO A 117 14.82 -20.25 27.53
C PRO A 117 15.09 -21.61 28.18
N VAL A 118 15.20 -21.63 29.51
CA VAL A 118 14.78 -22.77 30.37
C VAL A 118 14.54 -22.28 31.83
N PRO A 119 13.63 -22.88 32.62
CA PRO A 119 13.18 -22.32 33.91
C PRO A 119 13.55 -23.15 35.17
N THR A 120 13.61 -22.53 36.37
CA THR A 120 13.46 -23.28 37.65
C THR A 120 12.92 -22.49 38.87
N ARG A 121 11.72 -22.89 39.33
CA ARG A 121 11.24 -23.07 40.73
C ARG A 121 11.69 -22.17 41.93
N SER A 122 10.72 -21.37 42.41
CA SER A 122 10.10 -21.39 43.77
C SER A 122 10.89 -21.13 45.08
N ARG A 123 10.34 -20.28 45.97
CA ARG A 123 9.71 -20.66 47.27
C ARG A 123 8.84 -19.52 47.89
N PRO A 124 8.02 -19.77 48.96
CA PRO A 124 6.87 -18.90 49.28
C PRO A 124 6.79 -18.28 50.70
N THR A 125 6.03 -17.19 50.82
CA THR A 125 5.35 -16.63 52.02
C THR A 125 4.14 -15.80 51.55
N LYS A 126 3.12 -15.41 52.34
CA LYS A 126 2.32 -16.08 53.40
C LYS A 126 0.89 -15.44 53.35
N PRO A 127 -0.19 -16.06 53.88
CA PRO A 127 -1.57 -15.60 53.66
C PRO A 127 -2.10 -14.61 54.72
N VAL A 128 -3.10 -13.79 54.37
CA VAL A 128 -4.11 -13.24 55.32
C VAL A 128 -5.39 -12.76 54.60
N ALA A 129 -6.47 -12.56 55.37
CA ALA A 129 -7.87 -12.24 55.00
C ALA A 129 -8.10 -11.06 54.01
N GLY A 130 -9.28 -10.93 53.37
CA GLY A 130 -10.52 -11.74 53.41
C GLY A 130 -11.81 -10.90 53.32
N ARG A 131 -13.00 -11.54 53.53
CA ARG A 131 -14.38 -10.98 53.47
C ARG A 131 -14.85 -10.62 52.04
N ARG A 132 -15.93 -11.22 51.49
CA ARG A 132 -17.40 -11.14 51.77
C ARG A 132 -18.06 -9.86 51.23
N GLY A 133 -19.12 -10.03 50.41
CA GLY A 133 -19.89 -8.98 49.72
C GLY A 133 -19.92 -9.25 48.20
N ILE A 134 -20.94 -9.80 47.54
CA ILE A 134 -22.42 -9.82 47.66
C ILE A 134 -23.10 -8.54 47.16
N ALA A 135 -24.10 -8.75 46.29
CA ALA A 135 -25.23 -7.88 45.89
C ALA A 135 -25.07 -6.88 44.72
N ARG A 136 -25.83 -7.20 43.66
CA ARG A 136 -26.92 -6.39 43.06
C ARG A 136 -26.64 -4.89 42.85
N ASN A 137 -26.37 -4.51 41.60
CA ASN A 137 -26.71 -3.14 41.15
C ASN A 137 -28.23 -3.07 40.92
N ALA A 138 -28.95 -2.39 41.82
CA ALA A 138 -30.40 -2.24 41.77
C ALA A 138 -30.79 -0.82 41.29
N LYS A 139 -31.84 -0.73 40.47
CA LYS A 139 -32.41 0.56 40.03
C LYS A 139 -32.98 1.33 41.23
N PRO A 140 -32.68 2.63 41.41
CA PRO A 140 -33.52 3.55 42.16
C PRO A 140 -34.51 4.25 41.20
N SER A 141 -35.80 4.15 41.50
CA SER A 141 -36.87 4.87 40.80
C SER A 141 -37.48 5.95 41.71
N ALA A 142 -37.26 7.23 41.41
CA ALA A 142 -37.85 8.41 42.05
C ALA A 142 -37.53 9.65 41.18
N PHE A 143 -38.27 10.78 41.17
CA PHE A 143 -39.54 11.13 41.83
C PHE A 143 -40.41 12.01 40.88
N LYS A 144 -41.42 12.74 41.39
CA LYS A 144 -42.58 13.26 40.65
C LYS A 144 -43.01 14.66 41.10
N SER A 145 -43.03 15.62 40.16
CA SER A 145 -43.81 16.87 40.17
C SER A 145 -44.29 17.11 38.72
N ARG A 146 -45.54 17.45 38.34
CA ARG A 146 -46.73 18.08 38.96
C ARG A 146 -46.61 19.59 39.26
N GLY A 147 -47.42 20.38 38.54
CA GLY A 147 -47.68 21.81 38.79
C GLY A 147 -46.77 22.72 37.95
N ARG A 148 -47.27 23.70 37.19
CA ARG A 148 -48.66 24.10 36.93
C ARG A 148 -48.89 24.23 35.43
#